data_AF-A0A2U1AFL4-F1
#
_entry.id   AF-A0A2U1AFL4-F1
#
_cell.length_a   1.000
_cell.length_b   1.000
_cell.length_c   1.000
_cell.angle_alpha   90.00
_cell.angle_beta   90.00
_cell.angle_gamma   90.00
#
_symmetry.space_group_name_H-M   'P 1'
#
loop_
_entity.id
_entity.type
_entity.pdbx_description
1 polymer ?
#
loop_
_entity_poly.entity_id
_entity_poly.type
_entity_poly.pdbx_seq_one_letter_code
_entity_poly.pdbx_strand_id
1 'polypeptide(L)'
;MVRTIPFSQRSQTGRPRRSKSMLLPIPRAVANELALQVHLALAALRRGGTGDDARALLHAHVLAQSIAEAGYGVLEPEQVRAADAALIACFERGNTGGGWQLDEAGFEAVAQLVNVYDRQLQGAPLWALTEASERLERMGAGETSQQALRKSA
;
A
#
# COMPACT_ATOMS: atom_id res chain seq x y z
N MET A 1 36.55 13.00 30.79
CA MET A 1 36.47 11.74 30.01
C MET A 1 35.06 11.17 30.17
N VAL A 2 34.29 11.06 29.08
CA VAL A 2 32.91 10.55 29.12
C VAL A 2 32.95 9.02 29.14
N ARG A 3 32.46 8.42 30.23
CA ARG A 3 32.25 6.97 30.33
C ARG A 3 31.02 6.61 29.49
N THR A 4 31.20 5.70 28.53
CA THR A 4 30.11 5.10 27.77
C THR A 4 29.25 4.20 28.65
N ILE A 5 27.93 4.28 28.46
CA ILE A 5 26.92 3.53 29.20
C ILE A 5 27.04 2.04 28.82
N PRO A 6 27.21 1.12 29.79
CA PRO A 6 27.15 -0.31 29.49
C PRO A 6 25.70 -0.70 29.21
N PHE A 7 25.44 -1.27 28.03
CA PHE A 7 24.14 -1.87 27.72
C PHE A 7 23.95 -3.13 28.57
N SER A 8 23.33 -2.96 29.75
CA SER A 8 22.82 -4.06 30.56
C SER A 8 21.70 -4.77 29.80
N GLN A 9 21.96 -5.98 29.31
CA GLN A 9 20.92 -6.85 28.76
C GLN A 9 20.03 -7.34 29.90
N ARG A 10 18.98 -6.58 30.18
CA ARG A 10 17.88 -7.03 31.03
C ARG A 10 16.93 -7.86 30.16
N SER A 11 16.65 -9.08 30.61
CA SER A 11 15.70 -10.00 30.00
C SER A 11 14.35 -9.30 29.78
N GLN A 12 13.96 -9.16 28.53
CA GLN A 12 12.60 -8.77 28.18
C GLN A 12 11.95 -9.97 27.50
N THR A 13 10.92 -10.51 28.16
CA THR A 13 9.85 -11.29 27.54
C THR A 13 9.14 -10.37 26.54
N GLY A 14 9.74 -10.19 25.37
CA GLY A 14 9.27 -9.34 24.29
C GLY A 14 9.12 -10.14 23.01
N ARG A 15 8.23 -9.66 22.12
CA ARG A 15 8.00 -10.17 20.76
C ARG A 15 9.30 -10.73 20.15
N PRO A 16 9.25 -11.88 19.45
CA PRO A 16 10.43 -12.50 18.87
C PRO A 16 11.25 -11.46 18.10
N ARG A 17 12.55 -11.37 18.42
CA ARG A 17 13.46 -10.42 17.78
C ARG A 17 13.46 -10.72 16.28
N ARG A 18 13.02 -9.74 15.48
CA ARG A 18 13.04 -9.84 14.02
C ARG A 18 14.47 -10.10 13.56
N SER A 19 14.63 -10.95 12.53
CA SER A 19 15.94 -11.19 11.93
C SER A 19 16.50 -9.89 11.36
N LYS A 20 17.83 -9.81 11.21
CA LYS A 20 18.48 -8.60 10.67
C LYS A 20 17.96 -8.24 9.27
N SER A 21 17.67 -9.25 8.43
CA SER A 21 17.11 -9.04 7.10
C SER A 21 15.75 -8.36 7.12
N MET A 22 14.91 -8.66 8.12
CA MET A 22 13.59 -8.05 8.28
C MET A 22 13.65 -6.55 8.62
N LEU A 23 14.80 -6.07 9.12
CA LEU A 23 15.01 -4.66 9.49
C LEU A 23 15.59 -3.82 8.36
N LEU A 24 15.97 -4.45 7.24
CA LEU A 24 16.52 -3.76 6.08
C LEU A 24 15.43 -3.52 5.04
N PRO A 25 15.56 -2.47 4.22
CA PRO A 25 14.74 -2.31 3.03
C PRO A 25 14.89 -3.49 2.06
N ILE A 26 13.88 -3.70 1.23
CA ILE A 26 13.94 -4.69 0.15
C ILE A 26 15.02 -4.34 -0.89
N PRO A 27 15.52 -5.32 -1.67
CA PRO A 27 16.45 -5.04 -2.75
C PRO A 27 15.90 -4.02 -3.74
N ARG A 28 16.76 -3.11 -4.20
CA ARG A 28 16.34 -1.99 -5.07
C ARG A 28 15.66 -2.43 -6.36
N ALA A 29 16.09 -3.55 -6.95
CA ALA A 29 15.47 -4.11 -8.15
C ALA A 29 13.99 -4.46 -7.89
N VAL A 30 13.70 -5.13 -6.77
CA VAL A 30 12.33 -5.49 -6.37
C VAL A 30 11.49 -4.25 -6.10
N ALA A 31 12.05 -3.25 -5.40
CA ALA A 31 11.36 -1.98 -5.18
C ALA A 31 11.00 -1.28 -6.50
N ASN A 32 11.91 -1.27 -7.47
CA ASN A 32 11.68 -0.66 -8.78
C ASN A 32 10.62 -1.42 -9.59
N GLU A 33 10.59 -2.75 -9.53
CA GLU A 33 9.57 -3.57 -10.20
C GLU A 33 8.17 -3.30 -9.66
N LEU A 34 8.03 -3.26 -8.33
CA LEU A 34 6.76 -2.95 -7.66
C LEU A 34 6.29 -1.53 -7.99
N ALA A 35 7.19 -0.55 -7.93
CA ALA A 35 6.90 0.83 -8.32
C ALA A 35 6.43 0.90 -9.79
N LEU A 36 7.17 0.26 -10.70
CA LEU A 36 6.84 0.27 -12.13
C LEU A 36 5.44 -0.30 -12.40
N GLN A 37 5.07 -1.40 -11.74
CA GLN A 37 3.73 -1.97 -11.89
C GLN A 37 2.62 -0.98 -11.53
N VAL A 38 2.79 -0.25 -10.42
CA VAL A 38 1.82 0.74 -9.95
C VAL A 38 1.75 1.96 -10.89
N HIS A 39 2.90 2.43 -11.37
CA HIS A 39 2.96 3.53 -12.35
C HIS A 39 2.31 3.15 -13.69
N LEU A 40 2.49 1.91 -14.15
CA LEU A 40 1.83 1.41 -15.37
C LEU A 40 0.30 1.36 -15.21
N ALA A 41 -0.19 0.89 -14.05
CA ALA A 41 -1.62 0.89 -13.76
C ALA A 41 -2.21 2.32 -13.73
N LEU A 42 -1.50 3.26 -13.11
CA LEU A 42 -1.88 4.67 -13.10
C LEU A 42 -1.92 5.26 -14.52
N ALA A 43 -0.88 5.01 -15.31
CA ALA A 43 -0.82 5.47 -16.69
C ALA A 43 -1.93 4.87 -17.57
N ALA A 44 -2.25 3.59 -17.38
CA ALA A 44 -3.35 2.91 -18.08
C ALA A 44 -4.70 3.57 -17.77
N LEU A 45 -4.97 3.84 -16.49
CA LEU A 45 -6.22 4.47 -16.06
C LEU A 45 -6.36 5.93 -16.51
N ARG A 46 -5.33 6.57 -17.06
CA ARG A 46 -5.50 7.88 -17.73
C ARG A 46 -6.20 7.75 -19.08
N ARG A 47 -6.07 6.60 -19.76
CA ARG A 47 -6.51 6.39 -21.16
C ARG A 47 -7.62 5.36 -21.32
N GLY A 48 -8.15 4.82 -20.22
CA GLY A 48 -9.12 3.72 -20.26
C GLY A 48 -8.42 2.37 -20.04
N GLY A 49 -8.04 2.11 -18.79
CA GLY A 49 -7.38 0.87 -18.39
C GLY A 49 -8.37 -0.26 -18.14
N THR A 50 -8.00 -1.14 -17.22
CA THR A 50 -8.80 -2.32 -16.83
C THR A 50 -9.16 -2.27 -15.35
N GLY A 51 -10.07 -3.15 -14.93
CA GLY A 51 -10.38 -3.34 -13.52
C GLY A 51 -9.21 -3.89 -12.70
N ASP A 52 -8.24 -4.54 -13.35
CA ASP A 52 -7.03 -5.00 -12.68
C ASP A 52 -6.06 -3.84 -12.42
N ASP A 53 -6.00 -2.85 -13.32
CA ASP A 53 -5.23 -1.61 -13.09
C ASP A 53 -5.80 -0.82 -11.90
N ALA A 54 -7.14 -0.68 -11.83
CA ALA A 54 -7.80 -0.04 -10.69
C ALA A 54 -7.56 -0.80 -9.38
N ARG A 55 -7.57 -2.13 -9.43
CA ARG A 55 -7.26 -2.97 -8.25
C ARG A 55 -5.81 -2.84 -7.82
N ALA A 56 -4.87 -2.74 -8.76
CA ALA A 56 -3.47 -2.51 -8.45
C ALA A 56 -3.26 -1.18 -7.71
N LEU A 57 -3.95 -0.10 -8.13
CA LEU A 57 -3.89 1.18 -7.43
C LEU A 57 -4.57 1.14 -6.05
N LEU A 58 -5.70 0.43 -5.92
CA LEU A 58 -6.33 0.22 -4.61
C LEU A 58 -5.43 -0.54 -3.65
N HIS A 59 -4.78 -1.61 -4.12
CA HIS A 59 -3.82 -2.35 -3.30
C HIS A 59 -2.64 -1.46 -2.89
N ALA A 60 -2.08 -0.68 -3.81
CA ALA A 60 -1.02 0.28 -3.51
C ALA A 60 -1.48 1.31 -2.47
N HIS A 61 -2.72 1.77 -2.53
CA HIS A 61 -3.30 2.69 -1.55
C HIS A 61 -3.33 2.09 -0.15
N VAL A 62 -3.92 0.90 0.00
CA VAL A 62 -4.02 0.19 1.28
C VAL A 62 -2.64 -0.12 1.86
N LEU A 63 -1.70 -0.55 1.00
CA LEU A 63 -0.32 -0.79 1.42
C LEU A 63 0.34 0.51 1.90
N ALA A 64 0.20 1.60 1.14
CA ALA A 64 0.83 2.87 1.50
C ALA A 64 0.31 3.42 2.84
N GLN A 65 -0.99 3.30 3.10
CA GLN A 65 -1.58 3.64 4.39
C GLN A 65 -1.03 2.75 5.52
N SER A 66 -1.03 1.44 5.33
CA SER A 66 -0.54 0.51 6.36
C SER A 66 0.95 0.70 6.66
N ILE A 67 1.76 1.04 5.67
CA ILE A 67 3.19 1.33 5.85
C ILE A 67 3.37 2.68 6.57
N ALA A 68 2.54 3.68 6.28
CA ALA A 68 2.53 4.97 6.98
C ALA A 68 2.12 4.82 8.46
N GLU A 69 1.11 4.00 8.76
CA GLU A 69 0.70 3.65 10.13
C GLU A 69 1.84 2.96 10.92
N ALA A 70 2.69 2.19 10.23
CA ALA A 70 3.89 1.59 10.81
C ALA A 70 5.05 2.60 11.01
N GLY A 71 4.85 3.88 10.64
CA GLY A 71 5.79 4.98 10.82
C GLY A 71 6.70 5.25 9.62
N TYR A 72 6.42 4.68 8.45
CA TYR A 72 7.26 4.85 7.26
C TYR A 72 6.50 5.63 6.17
N GLY A 73 6.90 6.88 5.96
CA GLY A 73 6.20 7.79 5.06
C GLY A 73 5.05 8.52 5.74
N VAL A 74 4.56 9.57 5.10
CA VAL A 74 3.46 10.40 5.60
C VAL A 74 2.44 10.53 4.47
N LEU A 75 1.19 10.26 4.81
CA LEU A 75 0.02 10.52 3.98
C LEU A 75 -0.86 11.48 4.75
N GLU A 76 -1.02 12.69 4.24
CA GLU A 76 -1.90 13.65 4.87
C GLU A 76 -3.36 13.17 4.77
N PRO A 77 -4.22 13.42 5.78
CA PRO A 77 -5.60 12.98 5.76
C PRO A 77 -6.38 13.45 4.52
N GLU A 78 -6.02 14.62 3.98
CA GLU A 78 -6.61 15.16 2.75
C GLU A 78 -6.17 14.37 1.50
N GLN A 79 -4.90 13.98 1.41
CA GLN A 79 -4.38 13.15 0.32
C GLN A 79 -5.05 11.78 0.30
N VAL A 80 -5.25 11.19 1.49
CA VAL A 80 -5.96 9.93 1.64
C VAL A 80 -7.39 10.07 1.12
N ARG A 81 -8.14 11.06 1.61
CA ARG A 81 -9.54 11.27 1.19
C ARG A 81 -9.67 11.54 -0.32
N ALA A 82 -8.75 12.31 -0.90
CA ALA A 82 -8.77 12.59 -2.33
C ALA A 82 -8.51 11.33 -3.17
N ALA A 83 -7.53 10.51 -2.77
CA ALA A 83 -7.25 9.24 -3.43
C ALA A 83 -8.41 8.23 -3.28
N ASP A 84 -9.01 8.14 -2.08
CA ASP A 84 -10.18 7.31 -1.81
C ASP A 84 -11.35 7.69 -2.73
N ALA A 85 -11.69 8.98 -2.79
CA ALA A 85 -12.77 9.47 -3.64
C ALA A 85 -12.52 9.16 -5.12
N ALA A 86 -11.28 9.33 -5.60
CA ALA A 86 -10.90 9.04 -6.97
C ALA A 86 -11.02 7.54 -7.30
N LEU A 87 -10.54 6.66 -6.42
CA LEU A 87 -10.64 5.22 -6.59
C LEU A 87 -12.11 4.75 -6.55
N ILE A 88 -12.90 5.21 -5.58
CA ILE A 88 -14.33 4.88 -5.48
C ILE A 88 -15.06 5.26 -6.77
N ALA A 89 -14.89 6.50 -7.25
CA ALA A 89 -15.51 6.95 -8.49
C ALA A 89 -15.08 6.11 -9.71
N CYS A 90 -13.80 5.71 -9.76
CA CYS A 90 -13.29 4.82 -10.79
C CYS A 90 -13.97 3.44 -10.76
N PHE A 91 -14.10 2.84 -9.57
CA PHE A 91 -14.78 1.55 -9.39
C PHE A 91 -16.28 1.62 -9.70
N GLU A 92 -16.97 2.67 -9.25
CA GLU A 92 -18.39 2.89 -9.55
C GLU A 92 -18.63 3.00 -11.06
N ARG A 93 -17.80 3.79 -11.75
CA ARG A 93 -17.86 3.93 -13.21
C ARG A 93 -17.54 2.62 -13.92
N GLY A 94 -16.48 1.93 -13.51
CA GLY A 94 -16.07 0.64 -14.08
C GLY A 94 -17.16 -0.42 -13.94
N ASN A 95 -17.75 -0.54 -12.76
CA ASN A 95 -18.79 -1.54 -12.44
C ASN A 95 -20.12 -1.26 -13.15
N THR A 96 -20.41 -0.01 -13.50
CA THR A 96 -21.61 0.37 -14.27
C THR A 96 -21.40 0.34 -15.79
N GLY A 97 -20.23 -0.12 -16.24
CA GLY A 97 -19.90 -0.23 -17.67
C GLY A 97 -19.40 1.07 -18.31
N GLY A 98 -19.19 2.12 -17.52
CA GLY A 98 -18.63 3.41 -17.98
C GLY A 98 -17.13 3.36 -18.30
N GLY A 99 -16.45 2.24 -18.03
CA GLY A 99 -15.02 2.04 -18.29
C GLY A 99 -14.12 2.48 -17.14
N TRP A 100 -12.89 1.96 -17.13
CA TRP A 100 -11.92 2.17 -16.04
C TRP A 100 -11.03 3.37 -16.36
N GLN A 101 -11.33 4.51 -15.76
CA GLN A 101 -10.55 5.73 -15.98
C GLN A 101 -10.60 6.63 -14.75
N LEU A 102 -9.52 7.38 -14.53
CA LEU A 102 -9.47 8.50 -13.60
C LEU A 102 -9.67 9.81 -14.38
N ASP A 103 -10.41 10.75 -13.79
CA ASP A 103 -10.39 12.13 -14.28
C ASP A 103 -9.07 12.82 -13.89
N GLU A 104 -8.85 14.06 -14.35
CA GLU A 104 -7.57 14.74 -14.12
C GLU A 104 -7.28 14.94 -12.63
N ALA A 105 -8.30 15.32 -11.85
CA ALA A 105 -8.15 15.52 -10.40
C ALA A 105 -7.86 14.20 -9.67
N GLY A 106 -8.55 13.12 -10.04
CA GLY A 106 -8.33 11.80 -9.48
C GLY A 106 -6.97 11.22 -9.88
N PHE A 107 -6.52 11.46 -11.11
CA PHE A 107 -5.18 11.08 -11.55
C PHE A 107 -4.11 11.75 -10.70
N GLU A 108 -4.20 13.06 -10.48
CA GLU A 108 -3.24 13.80 -9.65
C GLU A 108 -3.27 13.35 -8.18
N ALA A 109 -4.47 13.12 -7.62
CA ALA A 109 -4.60 12.62 -6.25
C ALA A 109 -3.93 11.25 -6.07
N VAL A 110 -4.16 10.33 -7.01
CA VAL A 110 -3.55 8.99 -6.97
C VAL A 110 -2.06 9.05 -7.31
N ALA A 111 -1.60 9.95 -8.17
CA ALA A 111 -0.18 10.16 -8.45
C ALA A 111 0.61 10.58 -7.19
N GLN A 112 0.03 11.44 -6.35
CA GLN A 112 0.64 11.82 -5.07
C GLN A 112 0.82 10.63 -4.13
N LEU A 113 -0.20 9.78 -4.04
CA LEU A 113 -0.16 8.52 -3.30
C LEU A 113 0.94 7.60 -3.83
N VAL A 114 1.01 7.40 -5.16
CA VAL A 114 2.03 6.55 -5.79
C VAL A 114 3.45 7.06 -5.49
N ASN A 115 3.66 8.37 -5.49
CA ASN A 115 4.95 8.96 -5.11
C ASN A 115 5.32 8.69 -3.64
N VAL A 116 4.34 8.63 -2.73
CA VAL A 116 4.59 8.21 -1.33
C VAL A 116 4.97 6.74 -1.28
N TYR A 117 4.22 5.90 -1.99
CA TYR A 117 4.48 4.46 -2.07
C TYR A 117 5.88 4.14 -2.61
N ASP A 118 6.35 4.86 -3.64
CA ASP A 118 7.71 4.71 -4.16
C ASP A 118 8.78 4.97 -3.10
N ARG A 119 8.62 6.03 -2.30
CA ARG A 119 9.54 6.35 -1.21
C ARG A 119 9.50 5.29 -0.11
N GLN A 120 8.30 4.77 0.19
CA GLN A 120 8.12 3.70 1.15
C GLN A 120 8.82 2.41 0.70
N LEU A 121 8.67 1.99 -0.55
CA LEU A 121 9.35 0.80 -1.08
C LEU A 121 10.87 0.88 -0.99
N GLN A 122 11.44 2.09 -1.06
CA GLN A 122 12.87 2.32 -1.02
C GLN A 122 13.45 2.40 0.40
N GLY A 123 12.63 2.76 1.40
CA GLY A 123 13.09 3.11 2.74
C GLY A 123 12.47 2.29 3.87
N ALA A 124 11.29 1.72 3.69
CA ALA A 124 10.62 0.94 4.71
C ALA A 124 11.33 -0.42 4.89
N PRO A 125 11.49 -0.90 6.13
CA PRO A 125 12.05 -2.21 6.39
C PRO A 125 11.11 -3.32 5.93
N LEU A 126 11.67 -4.46 5.55
CA LEU A 126 10.91 -5.60 5.03
C LEU A 126 9.77 -6.03 5.96
N TRP A 127 9.94 -5.96 7.28
CA TRP A 127 8.86 -6.31 8.21
C TRP A 127 7.60 -5.46 8.04
N ALA A 128 7.75 -4.17 7.74
CA ALA A 128 6.61 -3.25 7.59
C ALA A 128 5.88 -3.54 6.28
N LEU A 129 6.61 -3.87 5.22
CA LEU A 129 6.03 -4.30 3.94
C LEU A 129 5.29 -5.63 4.08
N THR A 130 5.89 -6.62 4.76
CA THR A 130 5.24 -7.92 5.02
C THR A 130 3.96 -7.76 5.83
N GLU A 131 3.99 -6.98 6.92
CA GLU A 131 2.83 -6.76 7.77
C GLU A 131 1.70 -6.03 7.00
N ALA A 132 2.05 -5.08 6.14
CA ALA A 132 1.11 -4.42 5.23
C ALA A 132 0.49 -5.39 4.20
N SER A 133 1.30 -6.24 3.58
CA SER A 133 0.83 -7.26 2.64
C SER A 133 -0.10 -8.29 3.31
N GLU A 134 0.26 -8.80 4.48
CA GLU A 134 -0.59 -9.72 5.26
C GLU A 134 -1.92 -9.07 5.66
N ARG A 135 -1.92 -7.76 5.94
CA ARG A 135 -3.15 -7.01 6.22
C ARG A 135 -4.04 -6.92 4.98
N LEU A 136 -3.47 -6.60 3.82
CA LEU A 136 -4.20 -6.54 2.56
C LEU A 136 -4.82 -7.91 2.21
N GLU A 137 -4.06 -8.99 2.35
CA GLU A 137 -4.55 -10.36 2.10
C GLU A 137 -5.73 -10.72 3.02
N ARG A 138 -5.66 -10.35 4.30
CA ARG A 138 -6.77 -10.57 5.25
C ARG A 138 -8.03 -9.79 4.88
N MET A 139 -7.89 -8.58 4.34
CA MET A 139 -9.03 -7.79 3.85
C MET A 139 -9.71 -8.51 2.66
N GLY A 140 -8.93 -8.94 1.67
CA GLY A 140 -9.46 -9.66 0.51
C GLY A 140 -10.06 -11.05 0.83
N ALA A 141 -9.49 -11.77 1.80
CA ALA A 141 -10.04 -13.05 2.27
C ALA A 141 -11.38 -12.87 3.03
N GLY A 142 -11.54 -11.76 3.76
CA GLY A 142 -12.79 -11.40 4.43
C GLY A 142 -13.91 -11.07 3.43
N GLU A 143 -13.58 -10.34 2.36
CA GLU A 143 -14.54 -9.94 1.32
C GLU A 143 -15.05 -11.14 0.48
N THR A 144 -14.15 -12.05 0.11
CA THR A 144 -14.52 -13.27 -0.63
C THR A 144 -15.42 -14.20 0.21
N SER A 145 -15.15 -14.32 1.51
CA SER A 145 -15.98 -15.09 2.44
C SER A 145 -17.40 -14.49 2.60
N GLN A 146 -17.52 -13.16 2.68
CA GLN A 146 -18.82 -12.48 2.76
C GLN A 146 -19.63 -12.58 1.46
N GLN A 147 -18.97 -12.50 0.30
CA GLN A 147 -19.64 -12.70 -1.00
C GLN A 147 -20.14 -14.13 -1.18
N ALA A 148 -19.39 -15.13 -0.73
CA ALA A 148 -19.82 -16.53 -0.77
C ALA A 148 -21.09 -16.76 0.06
N LEU A 149 -21.15 -16.19 1.27
CA LEU A 149 -22.32 -16.28 2.16
C LEU A 149 -23.57 -15.57 1.59
N ARG A 150 -23.39 -14.48 0.83
CA ARG A 150 -24.50 -13.76 0.18
C ARG A 150 -25.08 -14.48 -1.04
N LYS A 151 -24.30 -15.33 -1.73
CA LYS A 151 -24.78 -16.13 -2.88
C LYS A 151 -25.49 -17.42 -2.46
N SER A 152 -25.33 -17.85 -1.21
CA SER A 152 -25.95 -19.07 -0.66
C SER A 152 -27.25 -18.82 0.13
N ALA A 153 -27.76 -17.58 0.13
CA ALA A 153 -29.00 -17.16 0.78
C ALA A 153 -29.98 -16.63 -0.28
#